data_AF-A0A6J4XEW5-F1
#
_entry.id   AF-A0A6J4XEW5-F1
#
_cell.length_a   1.000
_cell.length_b   1.000
_cell.length_c   1.000
_cell.angle_alpha   90.00
_cell.angle_beta   90.00
_cell.angle_gamma   90.00
#
_symmetry.space_group_name_H-M   'P 1'
#
loop_
_entity.id
_entity.type
_entity.pdbx_description
1 polymer ?
#
loop_
_entity_poly.entity_id
_entity_poly.type
_entity_poly.pdbx_seq_one_letter_code
_entity_poly.pdbx_strand_id
1 'polypeptide(L)'
;MNHYFLGIDASKGYSDFVMLNAKKQTVIENFQLDDTFDGHARLYELLHSFNKDNPEATIYVAVESTGGYENNWFQSLLKFQGSLPIKTAHLNPLGVSHNSKADLKRNTTDKISAQNVAEYM
;
A
#
# COMPACT_ATOMS: atom_id res chain seq x y z
N MET A 1 14.37 -13.93 3.17
CA MET A 1 13.09 -13.44 3.70
C MET A 1 12.31 -12.87 2.52
N ASN A 2 11.03 -13.24 2.39
CA ASN A 2 10.20 -12.75 1.29
C ASN A 2 9.52 -11.46 1.74
N HIS A 3 10.04 -10.33 1.28
CA HIS A 3 9.49 -9.02 1.58
C HIS A 3 8.59 -8.56 0.44
N TYR A 4 7.41 -8.07 0.83
CA TYR A 4 6.42 -7.51 -0.06
C TYR A 4 6.01 -6.12 0.42
N PHE A 5 5.68 -5.26 -0.52
CA PHE A 5 5.49 -3.83 -0.30
C PHE A 5 4.17 -3.42 -0.92
N LEU A 6 3.16 -3.18 -0.08
CA LEU A 6 1.86 -2.67 -0.49
C LEU A 6 1.85 -1.15 -0.34
N GLY A 7 1.78 -0.44 -1.45
CA GLY A 7 1.59 1.00 -1.47
C GLY A 7 0.12 1.36 -1.62
N ILE A 8 -0.29 2.41 -0.91
CA ILE A 8 -1.67 2.92 -0.89
C ILE A 8 -1.62 4.41 -1.19
N ASP A 9 -2.36 4.83 -2.22
CA ASP A 9 -2.63 6.23 -2.51
C ASP A 9 -4.09 6.56 -2.18
N ALA A 10 -4.30 7.42 -1.19
CA ALA A 10 -5.62 7.72 -0.66
C ALA A 10 -6.24 8.95 -1.34
N SER A 11 -7.47 8.80 -1.82
CA SER A 11 -8.27 9.85 -2.44
C SER A 11 -9.60 10.02 -1.70
N LYS A 12 -10.41 10.99 -2.13
CA LYS A 12 -11.72 11.23 -1.52
C LYS A 12 -12.66 10.06 -1.78
N GLY A 13 -12.86 9.20 -0.76
CA GLY A 13 -13.83 8.12 -0.75
C GLY A 13 -13.32 6.78 -1.30
N TYR A 14 -12.09 6.72 -1.83
CA TYR A 14 -11.47 5.49 -2.34
C TYR A 14 -9.95 5.55 -2.21
N SER A 15 -9.28 4.43 -2.43
CA SER A 15 -7.82 4.37 -2.53
C SER A 15 -7.37 3.38 -3.57
N ASP A 16 -6.22 3.68 -4.19
CA ASP A 16 -5.54 2.79 -5.12
C ASP A 16 -4.44 2.02 -4.40
N PHE A 17 -4.29 0.75 -4.75
CA PHE A 17 -3.42 -0.21 -4.08
C PHE A 17 -2.56 -0.93 -5.11
N VAL A 18 -1.31 -1.23 -4.75
CA VAL A 18 -0.44 -2.11 -5.56
C VAL A 18 0.58 -2.79 -4.66
N MET A 19 0.86 -4.07 -4.92
CA MET A 19 1.86 -4.81 -4.16
C MET A 19 3.03 -5.20 -5.04
N LEU A 20 4.24 -4.92 -4.54
CA LEU A 20 5.50 -5.29 -5.16
C LEU A 20 6.25 -6.33 -4.31
N ASN A 21 7.12 -7.10 -4.95
CA ASN A 21 8.13 -7.89 -4.25
C ASN A 21 9.43 -7.10 -4.04
N ALA A 22 10.40 -7.69 -3.35
CA ALA A 22 11.74 -7.09 -3.14
C ALA A 22 12.54 -6.77 -4.41
N LYS A 23 12.14 -7.28 -5.58
CA LYS A 23 12.73 -6.93 -6.88
C LYS A 23 11.96 -5.80 -7.58
N LYS A 24 11.04 -5.13 -6.87
CA LYS A 24 10.11 -4.11 -7.39
C LYS A 24 9.23 -4.62 -8.53
N GLN A 25 8.99 -5.94 -8.58
CA GLN A 25 8.06 -6.53 -9.55
C GLN A 25 6.67 -6.61 -8.94
N THR A 26 5.66 -6.22 -9.72
CA THR A 26 4.25 -6.31 -9.32
C THR A 26 3.87 -7.76 -9.04
N VAL A 27 3.29 -8.00 -7.86
CA VAL A 27 2.72 -9.30 -7.47
C VAL A 27 1.22 -9.24 -7.29
N ILE A 28 0.68 -8.05 -6.98
CA ILE A 28 -0.74 -7.75 -7.06
C ILE A 28 -0.86 -6.47 -7.89
N GLU A 29 -1.49 -6.61 -9.05
CA GLU A 29 -1.78 -5.51 -9.98
C GLU A 29 -2.61 -4.42 -9.31
N ASN A 30 -2.54 -3.19 -9.85
CA ASN A 30 -3.29 -2.08 -9.30
C ASN A 30 -4.79 -2.40 -9.19
N PHE A 31 -5.34 -2.17 -8.00
CA PHE A 31 -6.78 -2.27 -7.73
C PHE A 31 -7.24 -1.10 -6.86
N GLN A 32 -8.54 -0.86 -6.84
CA GLN A 32 -9.16 0.23 -6.10
C GLN A 32 -10.17 -0.35 -5.11
N LEU A 33 -10.26 0.26 -3.93
CA LEU A 33 -11.30 -0.02 -2.95
C LEU A 33 -11.87 1.29 -2.42
N ASP A 34 -13.18 1.31 -2.18
CA ASP A 34 -13.84 2.42 -1.50
C ASP A 34 -13.46 2.44 -0.01
N ASP A 35 -13.36 3.64 0.57
CA ASP A 35 -13.13 3.82 2.02
C ASP A 35 -14.43 3.57 2.80
N THR A 36 -14.87 2.31 2.76
CA THR A 36 -16.09 1.79 3.38
C THR A 36 -15.76 0.51 4.14
N PHE A 37 -16.64 0.09 5.05
CA PHE A 37 -16.45 -1.16 5.79
C PHE A 37 -16.14 -2.35 4.86
N ASP A 38 -16.87 -2.49 3.76
CA ASP A 38 -16.67 -3.57 2.79
C ASP A 38 -15.31 -3.47 2.09
N GLY A 39 -14.85 -2.26 1.78
CA GLY A 39 -13.50 -2.03 1.26
C GLY A 39 -12.41 -2.45 2.24
N HIS A 40 -12.52 -2.04 3.51
CA HIS A 40 -11.58 -2.45 4.57
C HIS A 40 -11.56 -3.97 4.78
N ALA A 41 -12.75 -4.60 4.81
CA ALA A 41 -12.88 -6.04 4.92
C ALA A 41 -12.23 -6.75 3.72
N ARG A 42 -12.44 -6.22 2.50
CA ARG A 42 -11.86 -6.79 1.29
C ARG A 42 -10.34 -6.73 1.28
N LEU A 43 -9.75 -5.61 1.74
CA LEU A 43 -8.30 -5.50 1.88
C LEU A 43 -7.76 -6.50 2.90
N TYR A 44 -8.44 -6.67 4.03
CA TYR A 44 -8.06 -7.65 5.05
C TYR A 44 -8.06 -9.08 4.48
N GLU A 45 -9.12 -9.49 3.80
CA GLU A 45 -9.23 -10.82 3.18
C GLU A 45 -8.11 -11.09 2.18
N LEU A 46 -7.77 -10.08 1.37
CA LEU A 46 -6.69 -10.17 0.39
C LEU A 46 -5.34 -10.38 1.07
N LEU A 47 -5.02 -9.58 2.09
CA LEU A 47 -3.77 -9.70 2.86
C LEU A 47 -3.71 -11.03 3.64
N HIS A 48 -4.84 -11.45 4.21
CA HIS A 48 -4.95 -12.71 4.93
C HIS A 48 -4.72 -13.91 4.01
N SER A 49 -5.38 -13.92 2.84
CA SER A 49 -5.21 -14.98 1.85
C SER A 49 -3.79 -15.03 1.30
N PHE A 50 -3.22 -13.87 0.98
CA PHE A 50 -1.83 -13.76 0.53
C PHE A 50 -0.84 -14.31 1.57
N ASN A 51 -1.04 -13.96 2.84
CA ASN A 51 -0.21 -14.47 3.93
C ASN A 51 -0.37 -15.98 4.14
N LYS A 52 -1.58 -16.52 3.99
CA LYS A 52 -1.83 -17.97 4.07
C LYS A 52 -1.06 -18.73 2.99
N ASP A 53 -1.02 -18.19 1.77
CA ASP A 53 -0.29 -18.77 0.65
C ASP A 53 1.23 -18.54 0.76
N ASN A 54 1.65 -17.56 1.57
CA ASN A 54 3.05 -17.20 1.80
C ASN A 54 3.35 -17.00 3.30
N PRO A 55 3.37 -18.06 4.13
CA PRO A 55 3.47 -17.92 5.59
C PRO A 55 4.75 -17.24 6.11
N GLU A 56 5.82 -17.30 5.31
CA GLU A 56 7.13 -16.69 5.61
C GLU A 56 7.23 -15.24 5.08
N ALA A 57 6.17 -14.70 4.50
CA ALA A 57 6.14 -13.35 3.97
C ALA A 57 6.10 -12.33 5.11
N THR A 58 6.85 -11.24 4.94
CA THR A 58 6.63 -10.00 5.69
C THR A 58 6.06 -8.96 4.75
N ILE A 59 4.88 -8.44 5.06
CA ILE A 59 4.22 -7.44 4.21
C ILE A 59 4.38 -6.07 4.85
N TYR A 60 5.16 -5.20 4.21
CA TYR A 60 5.23 -3.79 4.54
C TYR A 60 4.08 -3.08 3.82
N VAL A 61 3.29 -2.32 4.56
CA VAL A 61 2.16 -1.57 4.01
C VAL A 61 2.34 -0.10 4.35
N ALA A 62 2.35 0.75 3.34
CA ALA A 62 2.41 2.19 3.56
C ALA A 62 1.25 2.92 2.89
N VAL A 63 0.82 3.98 3.56
CA VAL A 63 -0.06 4.98 3.00
C VAL A 63 0.61 6.35 3.08
N GLU A 64 0.55 7.10 1.99
CA GLU A 64 1.04 8.47 1.92
C GLU A 64 0.06 9.44 2.60
N SER A 65 0.56 10.52 3.20
CA SER A 65 -0.31 11.55 3.80
C SER A 65 -1.06 12.35 2.73
N THR A 66 -2.39 12.23 2.67
CA THR A 66 -3.22 12.93 1.67
C THR A 66 -4.37 13.67 2.36
N GLY A 67 -4.03 14.77 3.03
CA GLY A 67 -5.04 15.69 3.60
C GLY A 67 -5.99 15.04 4.62
N GLY A 68 -5.63 13.88 5.17
CA GLY A 68 -6.43 13.12 6.13
C GLY A 68 -7.33 12.04 5.51
N TYR A 69 -7.36 11.88 4.18
CA TYR A 69 -8.10 10.79 3.52
C TYR A 69 -7.51 9.41 3.84
N GLU A 70 -6.22 9.36 4.17
CA GLU A 70 -5.53 8.12 4.52
C GLU A 70 -5.87 7.60 5.93
N ASN A 71 -6.46 8.43 6.79
CA ASN A 71 -6.56 8.13 8.22
C ASN A 71 -7.33 6.84 8.49
N ASN A 72 -8.43 6.61 7.79
CA ASN A 72 -9.24 5.41 7.97
C ASN A 72 -8.45 4.15 7.58
N TRP A 73 -7.75 4.18 6.44
CA TRP A 73 -6.86 3.10 6.01
C TRP A 73 -5.74 2.85 6.99
N PHE A 74 -5.04 3.91 7.43
CA PHE A 74 -3.95 3.78 8.40
C PHE A 74 -4.43 3.14 9.71
N GLN A 75 -5.57 3.58 10.25
CA GLN A 75 -6.13 3.00 11.48
C GLN A 75 -6.58 1.55 11.30
N SER A 76 -7.16 1.19 10.15
CA SER A 76 -7.50 -0.20 9.84
C SER A 76 -6.26 -1.08 9.76
N LEU A 77 -5.20 -0.62 9.10
CA LEU A 77 -3.94 -1.35 9.00
C LEU A 77 -3.31 -1.60 10.37
N LEU A 78 -3.30 -0.60 11.26
CA LEU A 78 -2.85 -0.78 12.64
C LEU A 78 -3.63 -1.88 13.37
N LYS A 79 -4.95 -1.96 13.17
CA LYS A 79 -5.79 -3.02 13.73
C LYS A 79 -5.48 -4.38 13.11
N PHE A 80 -5.23 -4.44 11.80
CA PHE A 80 -4.91 -5.68 11.10
C PHE A 80 -3.64 -6.35 11.63
N GLN A 81 -2.66 -5.57 12.10
CA GLN A 81 -1.43 -6.08 12.74
C GLN A 81 -1.71 -6.99 13.96
N GLY A 82 -2.89 -6.90 14.59
CA GLY A 82 -3.28 -7.80 15.68
C GLY A 82 -3.52 -9.26 15.24
N SER A 83 -3.66 -9.52 13.94
CA SER A 83 -3.95 -10.86 13.39
C SER A 83 -3.16 -11.23 12.13
N LEU A 84 -2.55 -10.25 11.46
CA LEU A 84 -1.73 -10.44 10.26
C LEU A 84 -0.29 -9.97 10.50
N PRO A 85 0.73 -10.64 9.94
CA PRO A 85 2.13 -10.26 10.08
C PRO A 85 2.51 -9.12 9.12
N ILE A 86 1.77 -8.00 9.19
CA ILE A 86 2.05 -6.80 8.42
C ILE A 86 2.80 -5.77 9.26
N LYS A 87 3.56 -4.90 8.59
CA LYS A 87 4.22 -3.73 9.20
C LYS A 87 3.73 -2.46 8.51
N THR A 88 3.07 -1.59 9.26
CA THR A 88 2.44 -0.39 8.71
C THR A 88 3.31 0.85 8.87
N ALA A 89 3.38 1.67 7.83
CA ALA A 89 4.01 2.99 7.85
C ALA A 89 3.07 4.08 7.31
N HIS A 90 3.20 5.29 7.85
CA HIS A 90 2.57 6.50 7.32
C HIS A 90 3.68 7.37 6.74
N LEU A 91 3.61 7.66 5.45
CA LEU A 91 4.72 8.28 4.71
C LEU A 91 4.46 9.75 4.43
N ASN A 92 5.54 10.53 4.49
CA ASN A 92 5.54 11.92 4.08
C ASN A 92 5.58 12.01 2.53
N PRO A 93 4.63 12.72 1.89
CA PRO A 93 4.57 12.82 0.43
C PRO A 93 5.82 13.43 -0.22
N LEU A 94 6.52 14.30 0.50
CA LEU A 94 7.73 14.94 -0.01
C LEU A 94 8.85 13.91 -0.23
N GLY A 95 8.93 12.89 0.63
CA GLY A 95 9.92 11.81 0.50
C GLY A 95 9.63 10.93 -0.72
N VAL A 96 8.38 10.51 -0.88
CA VAL A 96 7.91 9.70 -2.00
C VAL A 96 8.11 10.46 -3.32
N SER A 97 7.76 11.75 -3.38
CA SER A 97 7.92 12.59 -4.56
C SER A 97 9.39 12.76 -4.98
N HIS A 98 10.31 12.99 -4.04
CA HIS A 98 11.73 13.12 -4.36
C HIS A 98 12.32 11.80 -4.87
N ASN A 99 11.92 10.66 -4.31
CA ASN A 99 12.34 9.35 -4.78
C ASN A 99 11.88 9.09 -6.22
N SER A 100 10.60 9.35 -6.51
CA SER A 100 10.04 9.21 -7.86
C SER A 100 10.76 10.09 -8.90
N LYS A 101 11.13 11.32 -8.53
CA LYS A 101 11.93 12.22 -9.38
C LYS A 101 13.35 11.70 -9.63
N ALA A 102 13.99 11.10 -8.62
CA ALA A 102 15.33 10.51 -8.76
C ALA A 102 15.33 9.30 -9.71
N ASP A 103 14.25 8.51 -9.72
CA ASP A 103 14.05 7.38 -10.63
C ASP A 103 13.69 7.80 -12.08
N LEU A 104 13.68 9.11 -12.39
CA LEU A 104 13.39 9.68 -13.73
C LEU A 104 12.02 9.27 -14.31
N LYS A 105 11.07 8.86 -13.47
CA LYS A 105 9.70 8.53 -13.90
C LYS A 105 8.97 9.81 -14.31
N ARG A 106 8.91 10.05 -15.62
CA ARG A 106 8.37 11.29 -16.22
C ARG A 106 6.85 11.35 -16.35
N ASN A 107 6.16 10.22 -16.19
CA ASN A 107 4.71 10.13 -16.32
C ASN A 107 4.10 9.95 -14.93
N THR A 108 3.41 10.97 -14.43
CA THR A 108 2.49 10.87 -13.29
C THR A 108 1.08 10.73 -13.85
N THR A 109 0.64 9.50 -14.10
CA THR A 109 -0.79 9.17 -14.17
C THR A 109 -1.23 8.68 -12.80
N ASP A 110 -2.51 8.84 -12.44
CA ASP A 110 -3.03 8.51 -11.09
C ASP A 110 -2.71 7.07 -10.64
N LYS A 111 -2.56 6.12 -11.58
CA LYS A 111 -2.19 4.73 -11.28
C LYS A 111 -0.76 4.55 -10.74
N ILE A 112 0.10 5.55 -10.88
CA ILE A 112 1.54 5.46 -10.55
C ILE A 112 1.79 5.86 -9.09
N SER A 113 0.86 6.56 -8.43
CA SER A 113 1.04 7.06 -7.07
C SER A 113 1.17 5.94 -6.04
N ALA A 114 0.26 4.96 -6.03
CA ALA A 114 0.35 3.81 -5.13
C ALA A 114 1.64 3.00 -5.38
N GLN A 115 2.10 2.93 -6.63
CA GLN A 115 3.35 2.27 -6.98
C GLN A 115 4.57 3.02 -6.44
N ASN A 116 4.57 4.36 -6.52
CA ASN A 116 5.64 5.18 -5.94
C ASN A 116 5.74 4.97 -4.41
N VAL A 117 4.60 4.85 -3.73
CA VAL A 117 4.54 4.52 -2.29
C VAL A 117 5.16 3.15 -2.01
N ALA A 118 4.81 2.13 -2.82
CA ALA A 118 5.36 0.79 -2.67
C ALA A 118 6.87 0.72 -2.96
N GLU A 119 7.36 1.46 -3.96
CA GLU A 119 8.78 1.47 -4.36
C GLU A 119 9.67 2.32 -3.46
N TYR A 120 9.09 3.25 -2.70
CA TYR A 120 9.81 4.05 -1.72
C TYR A 120 10.25 3.24 -0.50
N MET A 121 9.46 2.21 -0.16
CA MET A 121 9.77 1.26 0.91
C MET A 121 10.82 0.22 0.48
#